data_AF-A0A1Y3E4P9-F1
#
_entry.id   AF-A0A1Y3E4P9-F1
#
_cell.length_a   1.000
_cell.length_b   1.000
_cell.length_c   1.000
_cell.angle_alpha   90.00
_cell.angle_beta   90.00
_cell.angle_gamma   90.00
#
_symmetry.space_group_name_H-M   'P 1'
#
loop_
_entity.id
_entity.type
_entity.pdbx_description
1 polymer ?
#
loop_
_entity_poly.entity_id
_entity_poly.type
_entity_poly.pdbx_seq_one_letter_code
_entity_poly.pdbx_strand_id
1 'polypeptide(L)'
;MPSKSFLLFYLDESINAVESFLNDLPERFADNTDPKCALGSAIIAGFELIATIGGRLTVFQTVLPDIGNGSLTSREDPNLRAAKEVTNMSAASDFYKNLALKCTERMIAVDLFVLGDSYVDLSTV
;
A
#
# COMPACT_ATOMS: atom_id res chain seq x y z
N MET A 1 3.10 -16.65 4.56
CA MET A 1 1.71 -16.39 4.13
C MET A 1 0.82 -17.58 4.49
N PRO A 2 -0.43 -17.37 4.92
CA PRO A 2 -1.45 -18.44 4.89
C PRO A 2 -1.61 -18.96 3.44
N SER A 3 -2.14 -20.17 3.27
CA SER A 3 -2.14 -20.87 1.97
C SER A 3 -2.77 -20.03 0.85
N LYS A 4 -2.03 -19.83 -0.25
CA LYS A 4 -2.43 -19.01 -1.41
C LYS A 4 -3.74 -19.48 -2.05
N SER A 5 -4.01 -20.78 -2.00
CA SER A 5 -5.20 -21.40 -2.57
C SER A 5 -6.52 -20.92 -1.96
N PHE A 6 -6.50 -20.35 -0.74
CA PHE A 6 -7.71 -19.83 -0.10
C PHE A 6 -7.92 -18.32 -0.33
N LEU A 7 -6.97 -17.65 -0.97
CA LEU A 7 -6.99 -16.19 -1.16
C LEU A 7 -7.17 -15.80 -2.64
N LEU A 8 -7.03 -16.74 -3.58
CA LEU A 8 -7.28 -16.54 -5.00
C LEU A 8 -8.37 -17.50 -5.46
N PHE A 9 -9.52 -16.94 -5.82
CA PHE A 9 -10.71 -17.68 -6.23
C PHE A 9 -11.46 -16.91 -7.32
N TYR A 10 -12.33 -17.60 -8.05
CA TYR A 10 -13.20 -16.97 -9.02
C TYR A 10 -14.31 -16.18 -8.31
N LEU A 11 -14.51 -14.93 -8.72
CA LEU A 11 -15.42 -14.01 -8.03
C LEU A 11 -16.89 -14.44 -8.16
N ASP A 12 -17.28 -14.97 -9.31
CA ASP A 12 -18.62 -15.52 -9.57
C ASP A 12 -18.97 -16.68 -8.62
N GLU A 13 -17.98 -17.50 -8.25
CA GLU A 13 -18.17 -18.60 -7.30
C GLU A 13 -18.24 -18.14 -5.83
N SER A 14 -17.73 -16.93 -5.52
CA SER A 14 -17.52 -16.47 -4.13
C SER A 14 -18.14 -15.10 -3.81
N ILE A 15 -18.97 -14.54 -4.69
CA ILE A 15 -19.48 -13.17 -4.58
C ILE A 15 -20.18 -12.89 -3.25
N ASN A 16 -21.03 -13.81 -2.78
CA ASN A 16 -21.76 -13.67 -1.52
C ASN A 16 -20.82 -13.61 -0.30
N ALA A 17 -19.73 -14.37 -0.33
CA ALA A 17 -18.74 -14.36 0.75
C ALA A 17 -17.93 -13.04 0.75
N VAL A 18 -17.59 -12.54 -0.44
CA VAL A 18 -16.91 -11.25 -0.60
C VAL A 18 -17.80 -10.10 -0.14
N GLU A 19 -19.07 -10.07 -0.54
CA GLU A 19 -20.03 -9.03 -0.12
C GLU A 19 -20.25 -9.05 1.40
N SER A 20 -20.42 -10.24 1.99
CA SER A 20 -20.52 -10.39 3.45
C SER A 20 -19.29 -9.84 4.16
N PHE A 21 -18.09 -10.20 3.70
CA PHE A 21 -16.84 -9.67 4.24
C PHE A 21 -16.75 -8.14 4.12
N LEU A 22 -17.13 -7.57 2.96
CA LEU A 22 -17.10 -6.13 2.74
C LEU A 22 -18.08 -5.37 3.63
N ASN A 23 -19.26 -5.94 3.93
CA ASN A 23 -20.22 -5.37 4.87
C ASN A 23 -19.71 -5.39 6.32
N ASP A 24 -19.03 -6.47 6.72
CA ASP A 24 -18.46 -6.59 8.06
C ASP A 24 -17.19 -5.73 8.26
N LEU A 25 -16.48 -5.41 7.18
CA LEU A 25 -15.13 -4.83 7.24
C LEU A 25 -15.06 -3.53 8.07
N PRO A 26 -15.99 -2.56 7.92
CA PRO A 26 -15.96 -1.34 8.74
C PRO A 26 -16.14 -1.64 10.23
N GLU A 27 -17.04 -2.56 10.59
CA GLU A 27 -17.30 -2.93 11.98
C GLU A 27 -16.09 -3.63 12.61
N ARG A 28 -15.38 -4.47 11.85
CA ARG A 28 -14.17 -5.18 12.32
C ARG A 28 -13.04 -4.23 12.74
N PHE A 29 -12.98 -3.03 12.17
CA PHE A 29 -11.94 -2.05 12.42
C PHE A 29 -12.47 -0.75 13.05
N ALA A 30 -13.73 -0.73 13.53
CA ALA A 30 -14.38 0.49 14.02
C ALA A 30 -13.64 1.13 15.20
N ASP A 31 -13.08 0.30 16.09
CA ASP A 31 -12.33 0.75 17.28
C ASP A 31 -10.80 0.78 17.06
N ASN A 32 -10.33 0.62 15.81
CA ASN A 32 -8.90 0.66 15.53
C ASN A 32 -8.36 2.09 15.64
N THR A 33 -7.48 2.32 16.61
CA THR A 33 -6.80 3.59 16.82
C THR A 33 -5.32 3.56 16.47
N ASP A 34 -4.80 2.48 15.87
CA ASP A 34 -3.39 2.39 15.49
C ASP A 34 -3.13 3.23 14.23
N PRO A 35 -2.31 4.30 14.30
CA PRO A 35 -2.02 5.15 13.16
C PRO A 35 -0.92 4.59 12.25
N LYS A 36 -0.33 3.44 12.58
CA LYS A 36 0.83 2.90 11.86
C LYS A 36 0.44 2.28 10.53
N CYS A 37 1.33 2.34 9.55
CA CYS A 37 1.12 1.78 8.22
C CYS A 37 2.34 1.01 7.72
N ALA A 38 2.08 -0.25 7.33
CA ALA A 38 3.09 -1.19 6.83
C ALA A 38 2.99 -1.40 5.29
N LEU A 39 2.89 -0.31 4.53
CA LEU A 39 2.60 -0.33 3.07
C LEU A 39 3.51 -1.28 2.29
N GLY A 40 4.83 -1.11 2.38
CA GLY A 40 5.76 -1.91 1.58
C GLY A 40 5.68 -3.40 1.91
N SER A 41 5.47 -3.75 3.19
CA SER A 41 5.21 -5.15 3.59
C SER A 41 3.89 -5.68 3.01
N ALA A 42 2.83 -4.86 2.99
CA ALA A 42 1.54 -5.24 2.41
C ALA A 42 1.63 -5.46 0.89
N ILE A 43 2.36 -4.61 0.17
CA ILE A 43 2.57 -4.79 -1.28
C ILE A 43 3.41 -6.03 -1.56
N ILE A 44 4.46 -6.32 -0.77
CA ILE A 44 5.24 -7.56 -0.90
C ILE A 44 4.33 -8.79 -0.72
N ALA A 45 3.46 -8.77 0.28
CA ALA A 45 2.50 -9.84 0.51
C ALA A 45 1.56 -10.01 -0.71
N GLY A 46 0.94 -8.92 -1.19
CA GLY A 46 0.10 -8.95 -2.39
C GLY A 46 0.86 -9.46 -3.63
N PHE A 47 2.09 -8.99 -3.83
CA PHE A 47 2.98 -9.44 -4.90
C PHE A 47 3.20 -10.95 -4.83
N GLU A 48 3.59 -11.49 -3.68
CA GLU A 48 3.82 -12.93 -3.51
C GLU A 48 2.56 -13.76 -3.78
N LEU A 49 1.38 -13.23 -3.46
CA LEU A 49 0.11 -13.89 -3.72
C LEU A 49 -0.15 -14.06 -5.22
N ILE A 50 0.03 -12.99 -6.01
CA ILE A 50 -0.34 -12.98 -7.44
C ILE A 50 0.85 -13.18 -8.40
N ALA A 51 2.09 -13.28 -7.90
CA ALA A 51 3.32 -13.35 -8.72
C ALA A 51 3.37 -14.49 -9.75
N THR A 52 2.56 -15.53 -9.59
CA THR A 52 2.48 -16.66 -10.55
C THR A 52 1.53 -16.39 -11.71
N ILE A 53 0.55 -15.50 -11.53
CA ILE A 53 -0.51 -15.21 -12.51
C ILE A 53 -0.44 -13.78 -13.07
N GLY A 54 0.25 -12.86 -12.37
CA GLY A 54 0.21 -11.44 -12.66
C GLY A 54 -1.10 -10.79 -12.20
N GLY A 55 -1.34 -9.54 -12.60
CA GLY A 55 -2.60 -8.86 -12.33
C GLY A 55 -2.40 -7.46 -11.77
N ARG A 56 -3.27 -7.07 -10.83
CA ARG A 56 -3.30 -5.71 -10.29
C ARG A 56 -3.52 -5.71 -8.79
N LEU A 57 -2.68 -4.97 -8.08
CA LEU A 57 -2.85 -4.66 -6.67
C LEU A 57 -3.44 -3.26 -6.56
N THR A 58 -4.64 -3.14 -6.01
CA THR A 58 -5.25 -1.84 -5.74
C THR A 58 -5.13 -1.54 -4.25
N VAL A 59 -4.39 -0.50 -3.91
CA VAL A 59 -4.00 -0.16 -2.55
C VAL A 59 -4.65 1.15 -2.14
N PHE A 60 -5.26 1.16 -0.96
CA PHE A 60 -5.81 2.36 -0.33
C PHE A 60 -4.96 2.71 0.88
N GLN A 61 -4.39 3.91 0.88
CA GLN A 61 -3.50 4.40 1.94
C GLN A 61 -3.98 5.75 2.45
N THR A 62 -3.94 5.94 3.76
CA THR A 62 -4.45 7.17 4.39
C THR A 62 -3.39 7.93 5.20
N VAL A 63 -2.26 7.29 5.50
CA VAL A 63 -1.19 7.82 6.38
C VAL A 63 0.20 7.45 5.83
N LEU A 64 1.25 8.12 6.34
CA LEU A 64 2.64 7.80 6.00
C LEU A 64 2.98 6.34 6.35
N PRO A 65 3.64 5.57 5.46
CA PRO A 65 4.09 4.24 5.81
C PRO A 65 5.30 4.34 6.74
N ASP A 66 5.14 4.02 8.01
CA ASP A 66 6.10 4.29 9.08
C ASP A 66 6.68 3.02 9.72
N ILE A 67 6.16 1.84 9.37
CA ILE A 67 6.63 0.56 9.88
C ILE A 67 6.89 -0.47 8.77
N GLY A 68 7.74 -1.45 9.05
CA GLY A 68 8.01 -2.55 8.13
C GLY A 68 8.91 -2.18 6.95
N ASN A 69 8.83 -2.97 5.87
CA ASN A 69 9.66 -2.75 4.68
C ASN A 69 9.22 -1.47 3.96
N GLY A 70 10.19 -0.63 3.59
CA GLY A 70 9.89 0.65 2.93
C GLY A 70 9.31 1.71 3.86
N SER A 71 9.49 1.57 5.19
CA SER A 71 9.11 2.59 6.17
C SER A 71 9.80 3.92 5.88
N LEU A 72 9.06 5.02 6.07
CA LEU A 72 9.48 6.39 5.84
C LEU A 72 9.34 7.19 7.13
N THR A 73 10.15 8.23 7.23
CA THR A 73 10.06 9.25 8.27
C THR A 73 9.59 10.55 7.66
N SER A 74 8.72 11.29 8.34
CA SER A 74 8.30 12.60 7.85
C SER A 74 9.51 13.50 7.65
N ARG A 75 9.67 13.99 6.43
CA ARG A 75 10.72 14.93 6.03
C ARG A 75 10.18 16.32 5.77
N GLU A 76 8.89 16.53 6.02
CA GLU A 76 8.28 17.84 5.92
C GLU A 76 8.70 18.70 7.12
N ASP A 77 9.36 19.83 6.86
CA ASP A 77 9.60 20.86 7.87
C ASP A 77 8.51 21.95 7.71
N PRO A 78 7.64 22.14 8.72
CA PRO A 78 6.60 23.18 8.69
C PRO A 78 7.14 24.58 8.39
N ASN A 79 8.39 24.87 8.77
CA ASN A 79 9.02 26.18 8.57
C ASN A 79 9.52 26.40 7.13
N LEU A 80 9.66 25.32 6.35
CA LEU A 80 10.18 25.36 4.98
C LEU A 80 9.08 25.22 3.91
N ARG A 81 7.80 25.15 4.29
CA ARG A 81 6.66 25.04 3.35
C ARG A 81 6.58 26.18 2.33
N ALA A 82 7.09 27.38 2.67
CA ALA A 82 7.14 28.55 1.79
C ALA A 82 8.53 28.80 1.18
N ALA A 83 9.49 27.89 1.37
CA ALA A 83 10.83 28.03 0.83
C ALA A 83 10.82 27.92 -0.70
N LYS A 84 11.70 28.69 -1.35
CA LYS A 84 11.80 28.76 -2.82
C LYS A 84 12.33 27.46 -3.45
N GLU A 85 12.96 26.60 -2.66
CA GLU A 85 13.47 25.29 -3.06
C GLU A 85 12.73 24.18 -2.33
N VAL A 86 12.11 23.26 -3.09
CA VAL A 86 11.46 22.07 -2.55
C VAL A 86 12.47 20.93 -2.60
N THR A 87 13.11 20.64 -1.46
CA THR A 87 14.17 19.62 -1.35
C THR A 87 13.62 18.18 -1.35
N ASN A 88 12.32 18.00 -1.17
CA ASN A 88 11.67 16.69 -0.96
C ASN A 88 11.06 16.08 -2.23
N MET A 89 11.61 16.38 -3.42
CA MET A 89 11.06 15.88 -4.69
C MET A 89 11.67 14.54 -5.15
N SER A 90 12.74 14.08 -4.53
CA SER A 90 13.33 12.77 -4.79
C SER A 90 12.77 11.71 -3.83
N ALA A 91 12.72 10.46 -4.28
CA ALA A 91 12.41 9.34 -3.41
C ALA A 91 13.45 9.25 -2.28
N ALA A 92 12.97 9.03 -1.05
CA ALA A 92 13.84 8.92 0.14
C ALA A 92 14.60 7.58 0.19
N SER A 93 14.19 6.60 -0.60
CA SER A 93 14.76 5.25 -0.66
C SER A 93 14.51 4.61 -2.01
N ASP A 94 15.42 3.74 -2.45
CA ASP A 94 15.26 2.92 -3.65
C ASP A 94 14.29 1.73 -3.46
N PHE A 95 13.73 1.53 -2.26
CA PHE A 95 12.87 0.38 -1.97
C PHE A 95 11.68 0.26 -2.93
N TYR A 96 10.84 1.30 -3.05
CA TYR A 96 9.64 1.26 -3.89
C TYR A 96 9.99 1.18 -5.38
N LYS A 97 11.09 1.81 -5.80
CA LYS A 97 11.65 1.65 -7.14
C LYS A 97 12.02 0.20 -7.45
N ASN A 98 12.76 -0.46 -6.55
CA ASN A 98 13.14 -1.87 -6.72
C ASN A 98 11.90 -2.79 -6.68
N LEU A 99 10.89 -2.46 -5.87
CA LEU A 99 9.63 -3.18 -5.81
C LEU A 99 8.84 -3.04 -7.13
N ALA A 100 8.80 -1.85 -7.72
CA ALA A 100 8.16 -1.61 -9.02
C ALA A 100 8.83 -2.41 -10.15
N LEU A 101 10.17 -2.51 -10.14
CA LEU A 101 10.90 -3.36 -11.08
C LEU A 101 10.48 -4.83 -10.94
N LYS A 102 10.42 -5.37 -9.72
CA LYS A 102 9.94 -6.74 -9.47
C LYS A 102 8.50 -6.96 -9.93
N CYS A 103 7.61 -5.98 -9.69
CA CYS A 103 6.22 -6.06 -10.15
C CYS A 103 6.15 -6.14 -11.69
N THR A 104 6.98 -5.36 -12.38
CA THR A 104 7.06 -5.34 -13.85
C THR A 104 7.49 -6.70 -14.41
N GLU A 105 8.49 -7.35 -13.80
CA GLU A 105 8.94 -8.70 -14.17
C GLU A 105 7.84 -9.77 -14.05
N ARG A 106 6.80 -9.50 -13.25
CA ARG A 106 5.68 -10.42 -12.99
C ARG A 106 4.37 -9.97 -13.62
N MET A 107 4.37 -8.94 -14.47
CA MET A 107 3.16 -8.38 -15.08
C MET A 107 2.13 -7.95 -14.00
N ILE A 108 2.62 -7.35 -12.92
CA ILE A 108 1.81 -6.82 -11.83
C ILE A 108 1.81 -5.31 -11.92
N ALA A 109 0.62 -4.72 -12.00
CA ALA A 109 0.39 -3.30 -11.78
C ALA A 109 0.04 -3.03 -10.32
N VAL A 110 0.41 -1.85 -9.82
CA VAL A 110 0.02 -1.37 -8.49
C VAL A 110 -0.66 -0.03 -8.65
N ASP A 111 -1.93 0.06 -8.27
CA ASP A 111 -2.67 1.33 -8.19
C ASP A 111 -2.65 1.80 -6.73
N LEU A 112 -2.23 3.04 -6.50
CA LEU A 112 -2.21 3.64 -5.17
C LEU A 112 -3.25 4.75 -5.08
N PHE A 113 -4.23 4.58 -4.20
CA PHE A 113 -5.22 5.57 -3.84
C PHE A 113 -4.86 6.17 -2.49
N VAL A 114 -4.40 7.42 -2.49
CA VAL A 114 -4.08 8.16 -1.27
C VAL A 114 -5.27 8.98 -0.82
N LEU A 115 -5.78 8.65 0.36
CA LEU A 115 -7.02 9.17 0.95
C LEU A 115 -6.72 9.61 2.39
N GLY A 116 -6.06 10.75 2.55
CA GLY A 116 -5.68 11.26 3.86
C GLY A 116 -5.40 12.75 3.83
N ASP A 117 -5.48 13.38 5.00
CA ASP A 117 -5.18 14.80 5.21
C ASP A 117 -3.74 15.04 5.73
N SER A 118 -3.04 13.94 6.07
CA SER A 118 -1.68 13.96 6.59
C SER A 118 -0.62 13.77 5.49
N TYR A 119 0.62 14.16 5.79
CA TYR A 119 1.75 13.97 4.88
C TYR A 119 2.06 12.48 4.68
N VAL A 120 2.17 12.04 3.42
CA VAL A 120 2.41 10.61 3.07
C VAL A 120 3.65 10.36 2.22
N ASP A 121 4.42 11.40 1.89
CA ASP A 121 5.60 11.33 1.04
C ASP A 121 5.40 10.66 -0.34
N LEU A 122 4.48 11.21 -1.16
CA LEU A 122 4.18 10.74 -2.53
C LEU A 122 5.38 10.69 -3.48
N SER A 123 6.45 11.44 -3.20
CA SER A 123 7.66 11.40 -4.03
C SER A 123 8.45 10.10 -3.84
N THR A 124 8.18 9.35 -2.76
CA THR A 124 8.83 8.08 -2.45
C THR A 124 7.95 6.86 -2.75
N VAL A 125 6.65 6.93 -2.46
CA VAL A 125 5.71 5.79 -2.60
C VAL A 125 5.16 5.59 -4.00
#